data_AF-A0A7K0BPY4-F1
#
_entry.id   AF-A0A7K0BPY4-F1
#
_cell.length_a   1.000
_cell.length_b   1.000
_cell.length_c   1.000
_cell.angle_alpha   90.00
_cell.angle_beta   90.00
_cell.angle_gamma   90.00
#
_symmetry.space_group_name_H-M   'P 1'
#
loop_
_entity.id
_entity.type
_entity.pdbx_description
1 polymer ?
#
loop_
_entity_poly.entity_id
_entity_poly.type
_entity_poly.pdbx_seq_one_letter_code
_entity_poly.pdbx_strand_id
1 'polypeptide(L)'
;MSFDIPARPAPALDPAPAGGSGYGAEEALLQGIAVELTALGERVMIRRTGEGRPFLCAIGVLPRFNEEINVVRRGGEVRAVWSWSEELPVHPGEAAAAIRRVINPTA
;
A
#
# COMPACT_ATOMS: atom_id res chain seq x y z
N MET A 1 -18.22 -51.64 -8.19
CA MET A 1 -18.30 -51.02 -6.85
C MET A 1 -18.07 -49.53 -7.06
N SER A 2 -19.13 -48.71 -7.00
CA SER A 2 -19.04 -47.25 -7.14
C SER A 2 -18.89 -46.62 -5.77
N PHE A 3 -17.94 -45.71 -5.62
CA PHE A 3 -17.81 -44.86 -4.44
C PHE A 3 -18.48 -43.51 -4.76
N ASP A 4 -19.74 -43.37 -4.36
CA ASP A 4 -20.39 -42.07 -4.29
C ASP A 4 -19.78 -41.29 -3.12
N ILE A 5 -19.07 -40.21 -3.43
CA ILE A 5 -18.57 -39.25 -2.44
C ILE A 5 -19.63 -38.14 -2.35
N PRO A 6 -20.32 -37.95 -1.20
CA PRO A 6 -21.21 -36.81 -1.06
C PRO A 6 -20.39 -35.51 -1.10
N ALA A 7 -20.81 -34.56 -1.94
CA ALA A 7 -20.20 -33.26 -2.06
C ALA A 7 -20.27 -32.54 -0.70
N ARG A 8 -19.10 -32.28 -0.10
CA ARG A 8 -18.98 -31.48 1.11
C ARG A 8 -19.46 -30.07 0.78
N PRO A 9 -20.45 -29.50 1.50
CA PRO A 9 -20.78 -28.09 1.32
C PRO A 9 -19.55 -27.26 1.68
N ALA A 10 -19.15 -26.37 0.76
CA ALA A 10 -18.11 -25.39 1.04
C ALA A 10 -18.55 -24.56 2.27
N PRO A 11 -17.65 -24.27 3.23
CA PRO A 11 -18.00 -23.35 4.30
C PRO A 11 -18.43 -22.04 3.66
N ALA A 12 -19.58 -21.52 4.10
CA ALA A 12 -20.03 -20.20 3.69
C ALA A 12 -18.88 -19.22 3.96
N LEU A 13 -18.44 -18.48 2.93
CA LEU A 13 -17.62 -17.31 3.17
C LEU A 13 -18.42 -16.43 4.12
N ASP A 14 -17.94 -16.27 5.35
CA ASP A 14 -18.41 -15.21 6.20
C ASP A 14 -18.37 -13.91 5.38
N PRO A 15 -19.44 -13.11 5.38
CA PRO A 15 -19.36 -11.79 4.78
C PRO A 15 -18.18 -11.09 5.43
N ALA A 16 -17.21 -10.66 4.60
CA ALA A 16 -16.06 -9.91 5.07
C ALA A 16 -16.58 -8.82 6.02
N PRO A 17 -16.00 -8.70 7.23
CA PRO A 17 -16.45 -7.68 8.17
C PRO A 17 -16.42 -6.35 7.43
N ALA A 18 -17.52 -5.63 7.46
CA ALA A 18 -17.61 -4.25 6.96
C ALA A 18 -16.68 -3.39 7.82
N GLY A 19 -15.38 -3.43 7.51
CA GLY A 19 -14.31 -2.72 8.18
C GLY A 19 -14.35 -1.24 7.82
N GLY A 20 -15.34 -0.55 8.38
CA GLY A 20 -15.45 0.90 8.27
C GLY A 20 -14.32 1.59 9.05
N SER A 21 -13.50 2.36 8.33
CA SER A 21 -12.84 3.60 8.78
C SER A 21 -11.68 3.57 9.79
N GLY A 22 -10.99 2.44 10.00
CA GLY A 22 -9.82 2.41 10.89
C GLY A 22 -8.56 3.13 10.35
N TYR A 23 -8.47 3.35 9.03
CA TYR A 23 -7.24 3.76 8.33
C TYR A 23 -7.30 5.14 7.66
N GLY A 24 -8.22 6.03 8.07
CA GLY A 24 -8.41 7.32 7.38
C GLY A 24 -7.16 8.21 7.38
N ALA A 25 -6.40 8.22 8.47
CA ALA A 25 -5.16 8.99 8.57
C ALA A 25 -4.05 8.42 7.67
N GLU A 26 -3.95 7.09 7.58
CA GLU A 26 -3.06 6.38 6.69
C GLU A 26 -3.38 6.65 5.23
N GLU A 27 -4.65 6.56 4.84
CA GLU A 27 -5.07 6.87 3.48
C GLU A 27 -4.79 8.32 3.12
N ALA A 28 -5.04 9.26 4.04
CA ALA A 28 -4.74 10.67 3.83
C ALA A 28 -3.23 10.92 3.62
N LEU A 29 -2.37 10.28 4.41
CA LEU A 29 -0.91 10.38 4.24
C LEU A 29 -0.47 9.83 2.88
N LEU A 30 -0.91 8.62 2.54
CA LEU A 30 -0.55 7.97 1.28
C LEU A 30 -1.10 8.74 0.08
N GLN A 31 -2.30 9.32 0.19
CA GLN A 31 -2.90 10.17 -0.83
C GLN A 31 -2.07 11.44 -1.05
N GLY A 32 -1.58 12.07 0.03
CA GLY A 32 -0.67 13.22 -0.07
C GLY A 32 0.60 12.88 -0.85
N ILE A 33 1.25 11.77 -0.51
CA ILE A 33 2.46 11.30 -1.22
C ILE A 33 2.13 10.96 -2.69
N ALA A 34 0.99 10.32 -2.95
CA ALA A 34 0.57 9.95 -4.31
C ALA A 34 0.33 11.16 -5.21
N VAL A 35 -0.26 12.24 -4.67
CA VAL A 35 -0.47 13.50 -5.39
C VAL A 35 0.86 14.11 -5.82
N GLU A 36 1.83 14.18 -4.91
CA GLU A 36 3.18 14.70 -5.21
C GLU A 36 3.89 13.85 -6.27
N LEU A 37 3.87 12.52 -6.15
CA LEU A 37 4.46 11.63 -7.14
C LEU A 37 3.79 11.75 -8.52
N THR A 38 2.46 11.89 -8.55
CA THR A 38 1.71 12.08 -9.78
C THR A 38 2.04 13.44 -10.43
N ALA A 39 2.20 14.50 -9.63
CA ALA A 39 2.63 15.81 -10.11
C ALA A 39 4.04 15.79 -10.73
N LEU A 40 4.89 14.87 -10.27
CA LEU A 40 6.22 14.60 -10.83
C LEU A 40 6.20 13.66 -12.05
N GLY A 41 5.02 13.22 -12.50
CA GLY A 41 4.84 12.33 -13.66
C GLY A 41 5.01 10.84 -13.36
N GLU A 42 5.12 10.46 -12.09
CA GLU A 42 5.32 9.07 -11.68
C GLU A 42 3.98 8.30 -11.61
N ARG A 43 4.04 6.99 -11.87
CA ARG A 43 2.86 6.11 -11.85
C ARG A 43 2.69 5.50 -10.47
N VAL A 44 1.60 5.83 -9.79
CA VAL A 44 1.33 5.36 -8.43
C VAL A 44 -0.13 4.91 -8.26
N MET A 45 -0.35 4.00 -7.32
CA MET A 45 -1.69 3.51 -7.00
C MET A 45 -1.75 3.06 -5.53
N ILE A 46 -2.83 3.43 -4.83
CA ILE A 46 -3.07 2.99 -3.45
C ILE A 46 -3.87 1.69 -3.49
N ARG A 47 -3.40 0.67 -2.78
CA ARG A 47 -4.05 -0.62 -2.62
C ARG A 47 -4.30 -0.90 -1.14
N ARG A 48 -5.08 -1.94 -0.86
CA ARG A 48 -5.32 -2.44 0.49
C ARG A 48 -4.89 -3.90 0.60
N THR A 49 -4.32 -4.28 1.74
CA THR A 49 -4.04 -5.69 2.06
C THR A 49 -5.34 -6.46 2.30
N GLY A 50 -5.26 -7.78 2.48
CA GLY A 50 -6.43 -8.60 2.87
C GLY A 50 -7.05 -8.17 4.21
N GLU A 51 -6.28 -7.51 5.07
CA GLU A 51 -6.71 -6.95 6.36
C GLU A 51 -7.23 -5.51 6.24
N GLY A 52 -7.31 -4.97 5.02
CA GLY A 52 -7.80 -3.62 4.74
C GLY A 52 -6.80 -2.49 4.97
N ARG A 53 -5.55 -2.79 5.38
CA ARG A 53 -4.51 -1.77 5.58
C ARG A 53 -4.10 -1.17 4.23
N PRO A 54 -4.11 0.17 4.07
CA PRO A 54 -3.70 0.80 2.83
C PRO A 54 -2.17 0.82 2.68
N PHE A 55 -1.69 0.74 1.44
CA PHE A 55 -0.29 0.90 1.06
C PHE A 55 -0.22 1.51 -0.35
N LEU A 56 0.87 2.20 -0.65
CA LEU A 56 1.09 2.86 -1.94
C LEU A 56 2.04 2.01 -2.78
N CYS A 57 1.61 1.58 -3.96
CA CYS A 57 2.47 0.99 -4.98
C CYS A 57 2.98 2.09 -5.90
N ALA A 58 4.30 2.27 -5.95
CA ALA A 58 4.97 3.15 -6.89
C ALA A 58 5.61 2.31 -8.01
N ILE A 59 5.28 2.62 -9.26
CA ILE A 59 5.73 1.87 -10.43
C ILE A 59 6.95 2.56 -11.02
N GLY A 60 8.10 1.91 -10.89
CA GLY A 60 9.36 2.45 -11.40
C GLY A 60 9.51 2.36 -12.91
N VAL A 61 10.60 2.95 -13.39
CA VAL A 61 10.99 2.91 -14.81
C VAL A 61 11.30 1.48 -15.28
N LEU A 62 11.73 0.62 -14.36
CA LEU A 62 11.92 -0.82 -14.55
C LEU A 62 11.20 -1.58 -13.43
N PRO A 63 10.70 -2.81 -13.69
CA PRO A 63 9.99 -3.58 -12.67
C PRO A 63 10.78 -3.82 -11.37
N ARG A 64 12.11 -3.89 -11.44
CA ARG A 64 13.00 -4.03 -10.27
C ARG A 64 13.05 -2.80 -9.36
N PHE A 65 12.50 -1.68 -9.82
CA PHE A 65 12.41 -0.42 -9.08
C PHE A 65 10.97 -0.12 -8.64
N ASN A 66 10.06 -1.09 -8.78
CA ASN A 66 8.74 -0.96 -8.18
C ASN A 66 8.88 -1.01 -6.67
N GLU A 67 8.19 -0.12 -5.97
CA GLU A 67 8.23 -0.06 -4.53
C GLU A 67 6.83 -0.07 -3.91
N GLU A 68 6.76 -0.66 -2.74
CA GLU A 68 5.57 -0.66 -1.89
C GLU A 68 5.87 0.14 -0.63
N ILE A 69 5.12 1.24 -0.47
CA ILE A 69 5.23 2.12 0.68
C ILE A 69 4.10 1.78 1.64
N ASN A 70 4.51 1.27 2.80
CA ASN A 70 3.62 0.89 3.88
C ASN A 70 3.44 2.05 4.86
N VAL A 71 2.54 1.87 5.81
CA VAL A 71 2.27 2.82 6.88
C VAL A 71 2.39 2.15 8.23
N VAL A 72 2.94 2.87 9.21
CA VAL A 72 2.99 2.42 10.60
C VAL A 72 2.50 3.53 11.51
N ARG A 73 1.90 3.16 12.64
CA ARG A 73 1.62 4.08 13.74
C ARG A 73 2.72 3.97 14.78
N ARG A 74 3.42 5.06 15.08
CA ARG A 74 4.44 5.13 16.13
C ARG A 74 4.24 6.40 16.95
N GLY A 75 4.17 6.26 18.27
CA GLY A 75 3.99 7.42 19.16
C GLY A 75 2.69 8.20 18.92
N GLY A 76 1.66 7.58 18.34
CA GLY A 76 0.40 8.25 17.97
C GLY A 76 0.41 8.90 16.59
N GLU A 77 1.54 8.91 15.88
CA GLU A 77 1.66 9.48 14.54
C GLU A 77 1.70 8.40 13.46
N VAL A 78 1.10 8.68 12.31
CA VAL A 78 1.21 7.83 11.12
C VAL A 78 2.48 8.20 10.35
N ARG A 79 3.27 7.20 10.00
CA ARG A 79 4.51 7.33 9.23
C ARG A 79 4.49 6.42 8.02
N ALA A 80 4.97 6.92 6.89
CA ALA A 80 5.22 6.11 5.71
C ALA A 80 6.57 5.40 5.85
N VAL A 81 6.64 4.14 5.43
CA VAL A 81 7.84 3.31 5.56
C VAL A 81 8.07 2.52 4.29
N TRP A 82 9.34 2.30 3.97
CA TRP A 82 9.77 1.44 2.88
C TRP A 82 9.43 -0.03 3.15
N SER A 83 9.47 -0.84 2.08
CA SER A 83 9.37 -2.30 2.16
C SER A 83 10.47 -2.91 3.06
N TRP A 84 11.64 -2.27 3.15
CA TRP A 84 12.73 -2.65 4.06
C TRP A 84 12.67 -1.99 5.46
N SER A 85 11.50 -1.49 5.87
CA SER A 85 11.22 -0.97 7.22
C SER A 85 11.95 0.31 7.65
N GLU A 86 12.58 1.03 6.72
CA GLU A 86 13.09 2.37 6.97
C GLU A 86 11.96 3.41 6.86
N GLU A 87 12.01 4.47 7.68
CA GLU A 87 11.00 5.53 7.67
C GLU A 87 11.28 6.53 6.55
N LEU A 88 10.22 6.91 5.83
CA LEU A 88 10.27 8.03 4.89
C LEU A 88 10.22 9.37 5.63
N PRO A 89 10.69 10.45 4.99
CA PRO A 89 10.45 11.81 5.47
C PRO A 89 8.98 12.07 5.80
N VAL A 90 8.74 12.87 6.83
CA VAL A 90 7.39 13.16 7.34
C VAL A 90 6.58 14.00 6.36
N HIS A 91 7.26 14.88 5.61
CA HIS A 91 6.60 15.76 4.64
C HIS A 91 6.33 15.03 3.32
N PRO A 92 5.09 15.06 2.79
CA PRO A 92 4.73 14.35 1.56
C PRO A 92 5.64 14.64 0.37
N GLY A 93 6.04 15.90 0.16
CA GLY A 93 6.94 16.29 -0.93
C GLY A 93 8.36 15.72 -0.78
N GLU A 94 8.90 15.69 0.43
CA GLU A 94 10.21 15.09 0.70
C GLU A 94 10.17 13.55 0.55
N ALA A 95 9.08 12.93 1.02
CA ALA A 95 8.84 11.50 0.83
C ALA A 95 8.72 11.16 -0.66
N ALA A 96 7.96 11.94 -1.43
CA ALA A 96 7.84 11.76 -2.87
C ALA A 96 9.18 11.92 -3.59
N ALA A 97 9.99 12.91 -3.21
CA ALA A 97 11.34 13.07 -3.76
C ALA A 97 12.25 11.87 -3.44
N ALA A 98 12.17 11.31 -2.22
CA ALA A 98 12.90 10.11 -1.85
C ALA A 98 12.44 8.89 -2.66
N ILE A 99 11.13 8.67 -2.77
CA ILE A 99 10.52 7.61 -3.58
C ILE A 99 10.95 7.73 -5.04
N ARG A 100 10.87 8.92 -5.62
CA ARG A 100 11.27 9.18 -7.02
C ARG A 100 12.70 8.76 -7.31
N ARG A 101 13.64 9.05 -6.41
CA ARG A 101 15.06 8.65 -6.57
C ARG A 101 15.25 7.14 -6.63
N VAL A 102 14.37 6.36 -5.98
CA VAL A 102 14.42 4.89 -6.00
C VAL A 102 13.74 4.34 -7.24
N ILE A 103 12.53 4.81 -7.53
CA ILE A 103 11.72 4.26 -8.63
C ILE A 103 12.19 4.75 -10.02
N ASN A 104 12.86 5.90 -10.06
CA ASN A 104 13.37 6.56 -11.25
C ASN A 104 14.73 7.25 -10.97
N PRO A 105 15.83 6.50 -10.87
CA PRO A 105 17.13 7.04 -10.45
C PRO A 105 17.76 8.07 -11.41
N THR A 106 17.22 8.24 -12.62
CA THR A 106 17.79 9.08 -13.68
C THR A 106 17.09 10.42 -13.86
N ALA A 107 16.05 10.71 -13.07
CA ALA A 107 15.14 11.83 -13.29
C ALA A 107 15.29 13.00 -12.31
#